data_AF-A0A9Q5N791-F1
#
_entry.id   AF-A0A9Q5N791-F1
#
_cell.length_a   1.000
_cell.length_b   1.000
_cell.length_c   1.000
_cell.angle_alpha   90.00
_cell.angle_beta   90.00
_cell.angle_gamma   90.00
#
_symmetry.space_group_name_H-M   'P 1'
#
loop_
_entity.id
_entity.type
_entity.pdbx_description
1 polymer ?
#
loop_
_entity_poly.entity_id
_entity_poly.type
_entity_poly.pdbx_seq_one_letter_code
_entity_poly.pdbx_strand_id
1 'polypeptide(L)'
;MVHLHLSAFSTFFLLYSARAAAVGKHGHSPNQIKSIVTFGDSYTDVVSTGDNATAWPVYAADYGPFNLFPFAKSGATCSNNLTYRPAPSVMESQVPLYFTEVQNGTLHLDPVETLYSLWIGTNDVGRYALLTGNQMSGVTLLDVIKCSTRWVRILYESGARNFLFQNMIPLEKTVLYSNISYPNRYYTLERNSTEWSIFMTELTTTGNALSKLMLEQYASSLPGAHIGLFDSHSLLSDIISNPSEYLNGTAPPSVVTPIKSCLFDSHSLFSDIISNPSEYLNGTAPPNVVTPIKSCVYQLNENVSDTGDCTIANGTDRDSYLWYDELHPSEQADRIVAREYTNAILRKSDRWVTWLS
;
A
#
# COMPACT_ATOMS: atom_id res chain seq x y z
N MET A 1 -8.58 43.78 91.14
CA MET A 1 -9.56 43.76 90.03
C MET A 1 -8.81 44.04 88.74
N VAL A 2 -9.25 43.38 87.66
CA VAL A 2 -8.77 43.46 86.27
C VAL A 2 -7.59 42.53 85.93
N HIS A 3 -7.94 41.30 85.51
CA HIS A 3 -7.13 40.52 84.57
C HIS A 3 -7.60 40.85 83.15
N LEU A 4 -6.69 41.33 82.31
CA LEU A 4 -6.89 41.51 80.87
C LEU A 4 -6.58 40.19 80.15
N HIS A 5 -7.55 39.67 79.39
CA HIS A 5 -7.35 38.60 78.43
C HIS A 5 -6.67 39.13 77.17
N LEU A 6 -5.54 38.54 76.77
CA LEU A 6 -5.04 38.60 75.38
C LEU A 6 -5.44 37.31 74.66
N SER A 7 -6.31 37.45 73.67
CA SER A 7 -6.69 36.40 72.71
C SER A 7 -5.61 36.27 71.62
N ALA A 8 -4.98 35.10 71.53
CA ALA A 8 -4.11 34.75 70.40
C ALA A 8 -4.97 34.27 69.21
N PHE A 9 -4.95 35.03 68.11
CA PHE A 9 -5.46 34.56 66.82
C PHE A 9 -4.48 33.54 66.24
N SER A 10 -4.89 32.26 66.16
CA SER A 10 -4.21 31.26 65.34
C SER A 10 -4.80 31.27 63.94
N THR A 11 -4.02 31.74 62.97
CA THR A 11 -4.31 31.65 61.54
C THR A 11 -4.16 30.19 61.10
N PHE A 12 -5.27 29.50 60.86
CA PHE A 12 -5.28 28.20 60.20
C PHE A 12 -5.01 28.41 58.70
N PHE A 13 -3.78 28.11 58.25
CA PHE A 13 -3.52 27.86 56.83
C PHE A 13 -4.18 26.53 56.44
N LEU A 14 -5.33 26.60 55.79
CA LEU A 14 -5.90 25.47 55.05
C LEU A 14 -4.98 25.19 53.85
N LEU A 15 -4.06 24.25 54.02
CA LEU A 15 -3.37 23.59 52.92
C LEU A 15 -4.40 22.80 52.12
N TYR A 16 -4.95 23.42 51.07
CA TYR A 16 -5.60 22.70 49.99
C TYR A 16 -4.54 21.82 49.32
N SER A 17 -4.49 20.56 49.72
CA SER A 17 -3.79 19.53 48.94
C SER A 17 -4.59 19.33 47.66
N ALA A 18 -4.26 20.11 46.62
CA ALA A 18 -4.61 19.75 45.26
C ALA A 18 -3.90 18.44 44.96
N ARG A 19 -4.60 17.32 45.18
CA ARG A 19 -4.23 16.05 44.54
C ARG A 19 -4.39 16.31 43.04
N ALA A 20 -3.29 16.63 42.37
CA ALA A 20 -3.18 16.40 40.95
C ALA A 20 -3.47 14.90 40.76
N ALA A 21 -4.67 14.60 40.27
CA ALA A 21 -4.96 13.26 39.80
C ALA A 21 -3.89 12.96 38.76
N ALA A 22 -3.08 11.92 39.01
CA ALA A 22 -2.24 11.37 37.96
C ALA A 22 -3.18 11.07 36.79
N VAL A 23 -3.07 11.83 35.70
CA VAL A 23 -3.72 11.50 34.45
C VAL A 23 -3.06 10.21 33.98
N GLY A 24 -3.60 9.08 34.44
CA GLY A 24 -3.16 7.79 33.95
C GLY A 24 -3.32 7.80 32.44
N LYS A 25 -2.35 7.26 31.71
CA LYS A 25 -2.44 6.96 30.27
C LYS A 25 -3.45 5.83 30.04
N HIS A 26 -4.67 6.03 30.50
CA HIS A 26 -5.76 5.08 30.32
C HIS A 26 -6.51 5.53 29.07
N GLY A 27 -6.65 4.60 28.12
CA GLY A 27 -7.53 4.78 26.97
C GLY A 27 -8.98 4.91 27.40
N HIS A 28 -9.91 4.76 26.45
CA HIS A 28 -11.32 4.63 26.78
C HIS A 28 -11.56 3.41 27.69
N SER A 29 -12.62 3.48 28.49
CA SER A 29 -13.02 2.37 29.36
C SER A 29 -13.50 1.16 28.54
N PRO A 30 -13.40 -0.08 29.06
CA PRO A 30 -13.98 -1.24 28.39
C PRO A 30 -15.47 -1.02 28.06
N ASN A 31 -15.89 -1.44 26.86
CA ASN A 31 -17.26 -1.30 26.34
C ASN A 31 -17.79 0.15 26.20
N GLN A 32 -16.93 1.17 26.31
CA GLN A 32 -17.31 2.57 26.11
C GLN A 32 -17.68 2.87 24.65
N ILE A 33 -16.96 2.27 23.69
CA ILE A 33 -17.12 2.59 22.27
C ILE A 33 -18.26 1.78 21.66
N LYS A 34 -19.17 2.46 20.95
CA LYS A 34 -20.31 1.90 20.21
C LYS A 34 -20.33 2.27 18.74
N SER A 35 -19.58 3.29 18.34
CA SER A 35 -19.52 3.76 16.95
C SER A 35 -18.08 3.95 16.50
N ILE A 36 -17.79 3.59 15.25
CA ILE A 36 -16.51 3.83 14.61
C ILE A 36 -16.72 4.72 13.38
N VAL A 37 -16.02 5.85 13.32
CA VAL A 37 -15.97 6.73 12.16
C VAL A 37 -14.60 6.59 11.52
N THR A 38 -14.53 6.18 10.25
CA THR A 38 -13.24 5.94 9.57
C THR A 38 -12.96 6.96 8.48
N PHE A 39 -11.73 7.46 8.45
CA PHE A 39 -11.15 8.32 7.43
C PHE A 39 -9.88 7.65 6.88
N GLY A 40 -9.50 8.00 5.65
CA GLY A 40 -8.27 7.45 5.07
C GLY A 40 -8.37 7.18 3.59
N ASP A 41 -7.56 6.24 3.14
CA ASP A 41 -7.41 5.88 1.74
C ASP A 41 -7.95 4.49 1.38
N SER A 42 -7.37 3.86 0.35
CA SER A 42 -7.72 2.53 -0.12
C SER A 42 -7.54 1.41 0.89
N TYR A 43 -6.75 1.63 1.96
CA TYR A 43 -6.65 0.65 3.04
C TYR A 43 -7.89 0.63 3.95
N THR A 44 -8.78 1.63 3.83
CA THR A 44 -9.92 1.81 4.73
C THR A 44 -11.26 2.03 4.00
N ASP A 45 -11.26 2.44 2.73
CA ASP A 45 -12.47 2.59 1.91
C ASP A 45 -13.24 1.27 1.83
N VAL A 46 -14.55 1.30 2.12
CA VAL A 46 -15.44 0.13 2.10
C VAL A 46 -16.23 -0.01 0.80
N VAL A 47 -16.17 0.99 -0.08
CA VAL A 47 -16.87 1.02 -1.37
C VAL A 47 -15.91 0.63 -2.50
N SER A 48 -14.74 1.26 -2.55
CA SER A 48 -13.71 0.97 -3.56
C SER A 48 -12.54 0.22 -2.93
N THR A 49 -12.74 -1.06 -2.60
CA THR A 49 -11.72 -1.90 -1.98
C THR A 49 -10.63 -2.31 -2.98
N GLY A 50 -9.37 -2.12 -2.62
CA GLY A 50 -8.23 -2.35 -3.53
C GLY A 50 -8.03 -3.81 -3.94
N ASP A 51 -8.54 -4.72 -3.11
CA ASP A 51 -8.51 -6.18 -3.27
C ASP A 51 -9.81 -6.76 -3.85
N ASN A 52 -10.87 -5.93 -4.00
CA ASN A 52 -12.23 -6.36 -4.34
C ASN A 52 -12.83 -7.31 -3.29
N ALA A 53 -12.40 -7.19 -2.03
CA ALA A 53 -12.89 -7.95 -0.89
C ALA A 53 -13.47 -7.01 0.19
N THR A 54 -13.83 -7.57 1.34
CA THR A 54 -14.33 -6.84 2.50
C THR A 54 -13.18 -6.10 3.21
N ALA A 55 -13.29 -4.78 3.36
CA ALA A 55 -12.28 -3.98 4.06
C ALA A 55 -12.32 -4.17 5.58
N TRP A 56 -11.20 -3.94 6.26
CA TRP A 56 -11.06 -4.13 7.72
C TRP A 56 -12.10 -3.39 8.58
N PRO A 57 -12.60 -2.18 8.25
CA PRO A 57 -13.59 -1.52 9.11
C PRO A 57 -14.90 -2.29 9.20
N VAL A 58 -15.25 -3.03 8.13
CA VAL A 58 -16.44 -3.88 8.11
C VAL A 58 -16.25 -5.07 9.04
N TYR A 59 -15.08 -5.73 9.00
CA TYR A 59 -14.77 -6.81 9.96
C TYR A 59 -14.71 -6.31 11.39
N ALA A 60 -14.15 -5.11 11.64
CA ALA A 60 -14.13 -4.53 12.98
C ALA A 60 -15.54 -4.30 13.52
N ALA A 61 -16.47 -3.84 12.68
CA ALA A 61 -17.87 -3.62 13.02
C ALA A 61 -18.72 -4.91 13.07
N ASP A 62 -18.23 -6.01 12.49
CA ASP A 62 -18.85 -7.33 12.60
C ASP A 62 -18.37 -8.08 13.87
N TYR A 63 -17.08 -7.99 14.18
CA TYR A 63 -16.46 -8.65 15.34
C TYR A 63 -16.78 -7.94 16.66
N GLY A 64 -17.05 -6.63 16.60
CA GLY A 64 -17.50 -5.84 17.75
C GLY A 64 -18.90 -5.26 17.50
N PRO A 65 -19.64 -4.90 18.55
CA PRO A 65 -20.99 -4.34 18.40
C PRO A 65 -20.93 -2.84 18.00
N PHE A 66 -20.26 -2.51 16.89
CA PHE A 66 -20.00 -1.13 16.48
C PHE A 66 -20.85 -0.71 15.28
N ASN A 67 -21.44 0.49 15.35
CA ASN A 67 -21.98 1.15 14.17
C ASN A 67 -20.83 1.77 13.35
N LEU A 68 -20.72 1.41 12.08
CA LEU A 68 -19.67 1.92 11.19
C LEU A 68 -20.15 3.10 10.34
N PHE A 69 -19.37 4.19 10.34
CA PHE A 69 -19.56 5.38 9.51
C PHE A 69 -18.31 5.63 8.65
N PRO A 70 -18.28 5.12 7.40
CA PRO A 70 -17.06 5.06 6.60
C PRO A 70 -16.90 6.24 5.63
N PHE A 71 -16.02 7.19 5.96
CA PHE A 71 -15.70 8.36 5.13
C PHE A 71 -14.45 8.19 4.25
N ALA A 72 -13.64 7.14 4.48
CA ALA A 72 -12.44 6.87 3.71
C ALA A 72 -12.70 6.73 2.19
N LYS A 73 -11.74 7.18 1.37
CA LYS A 73 -11.84 7.14 -0.11
C LYS A 73 -10.54 6.65 -0.74
N SER A 74 -10.64 5.64 -1.60
CA SER A 74 -9.51 5.08 -2.32
C SER A 74 -8.75 6.15 -3.10
N GLY A 75 -7.42 6.10 -3.00
CA GLY A 75 -6.52 7.08 -3.62
C GLY A 75 -6.38 8.41 -2.89
N ALA A 76 -7.07 8.62 -1.76
CA ALA A 76 -6.96 9.84 -0.97
C ALA A 76 -5.52 10.09 -0.49
N THR A 77 -5.09 11.35 -0.54
CA THR A 77 -3.98 11.88 0.25
C THR A 77 -4.53 12.60 1.48
N CYS A 78 -3.66 13.00 2.41
CA CYS A 78 -4.11 13.85 3.51
C CYS A 78 -4.72 15.15 2.98
N SER A 79 -4.01 15.80 2.06
CA SER A 79 -4.49 17.00 1.40
C SER A 79 -4.01 17.04 -0.05
N ASN A 80 -4.95 17.34 -0.95
CA ASN A 80 -4.65 17.59 -2.36
C ASN A 80 -3.87 18.89 -2.56
N ASN A 81 -3.85 19.77 -1.56
CA ASN A 81 -3.00 20.96 -1.51
C ASN A 81 -1.58 20.65 -1.03
N LEU A 82 -1.22 19.39 -0.79
CA LEU A 82 0.16 19.00 -0.49
C LEU A 82 0.66 18.03 -1.55
N THR A 83 -0.09 16.96 -1.75
CA THR A 83 0.19 15.91 -2.72
C THR A 83 -1.09 15.64 -3.50
N TYR A 84 -1.21 16.29 -4.66
CA TYR A 84 -2.44 16.22 -5.45
C TYR A 84 -2.67 14.81 -6.01
N ARG A 85 -3.87 14.28 -5.80
CA ARG A 85 -4.41 13.15 -6.56
C ARG A 85 -5.82 13.48 -7.03
N PRO A 86 -6.27 12.90 -8.17
CA PRO A 86 -7.66 12.99 -8.62
C PRO A 86 -8.57 12.06 -7.78
N ALA A 87 -8.50 12.18 -6.46
CA ALA A 87 -9.25 11.41 -5.48
C ALA A 87 -9.69 12.33 -4.32
N PRO A 88 -10.78 12.01 -3.62
CA PRO A 88 -11.26 12.82 -2.50
C PRO A 88 -10.31 12.72 -1.29
N SER A 89 -9.55 13.78 -1.02
CA SER A 89 -8.60 13.86 0.09
C SER A 89 -9.28 13.94 1.47
N VAL A 90 -8.52 13.71 2.52
CA VAL A 90 -9.03 13.80 3.89
C VAL A 90 -9.50 15.22 4.22
N MET A 91 -8.65 16.22 3.97
CA MET A 91 -8.89 17.61 4.41
C MET A 91 -9.87 18.38 3.53
N GLU A 92 -9.90 18.11 2.22
CA GLU A 92 -10.77 18.85 1.29
C GLU A 92 -12.09 18.12 0.98
N SER A 93 -12.25 16.86 1.41
CA SER A 93 -13.48 16.10 1.13
C SER A 93 -14.03 15.32 2.34
N GLN A 94 -13.26 14.40 2.93
CA GLN A 94 -13.81 13.46 3.91
C GLN A 94 -14.22 14.16 5.21
N VAL A 95 -13.35 15.03 5.76
CA VAL A 95 -13.64 15.83 6.97
C VAL A 95 -14.78 16.83 6.73
N PRO A 96 -14.82 17.61 5.64
CA PRO A 96 -15.96 18.45 5.30
C PRO A 96 -17.29 17.70 5.17
N LEU A 97 -17.29 16.51 4.57
CA LEU A 97 -18.50 15.69 4.45
C LEU A 97 -19.00 15.24 5.83
N TYR A 98 -18.10 14.74 6.68
CA TYR A 98 -18.42 14.41 8.07
C TYR A 98 -19.08 15.58 8.80
N PHE A 99 -18.50 16.79 8.71
CA PHE A 99 -19.10 17.96 9.36
C PHE A 99 -20.43 18.36 8.76
N THR A 100 -20.61 18.22 7.44
CA THR A 100 -21.88 18.48 6.78
C THR A 100 -22.97 17.57 7.33
N GLU A 101 -22.69 16.27 7.46
CA GLU A 101 -23.63 15.27 7.96
C GLU A 101 -23.93 15.43 9.46
N VAL A 102 -22.97 15.87 10.27
CA VAL A 102 -23.22 16.23 11.67
C VAL A 102 -24.11 17.47 11.77
N GLN A 103 -23.81 18.51 10.98
CA GLN A 103 -24.53 19.80 11.04
C GLN A 103 -25.95 19.72 10.50
N ASN A 104 -26.19 18.94 9.45
CA ASN A 104 -27.52 18.76 8.87
C ASN A 104 -28.36 17.71 9.64
N GLY A 105 -27.78 17.05 10.64
CA GLY A 105 -28.45 16.05 11.49
C GLY A 105 -28.61 14.68 10.84
N THR A 106 -27.97 14.37 9.72
CA THR A 106 -28.00 13.00 9.16
C THR A 106 -27.06 12.05 9.90
N LEU A 107 -26.07 12.59 10.61
CA LEU A 107 -25.14 11.84 11.44
C LEU A 107 -25.26 12.26 12.91
N HIS A 108 -25.68 11.34 13.76
CA HIS A 108 -25.77 11.52 15.21
C HIS A 108 -24.76 10.61 15.91
N LEU A 109 -23.83 11.22 16.63
CA LEU A 109 -22.75 10.52 17.32
C LEU A 109 -22.63 11.08 18.75
N ASP A 110 -22.54 10.19 19.73
CA ASP A 110 -22.09 10.57 21.06
C ASP A 110 -20.54 10.62 21.04
N PRO A 111 -19.91 11.80 21.27
CA PRO A 111 -18.46 11.92 21.22
C PRO A 111 -17.72 11.07 22.26
N VAL A 112 -18.38 10.69 23.36
CA VAL A 112 -17.83 9.82 24.41
C VAL A 112 -17.80 8.36 23.94
N GLU A 113 -18.81 7.93 23.18
CA GLU A 113 -18.99 6.55 22.72
C GLU A 113 -18.50 6.31 21.28
N THR A 114 -17.92 7.33 20.65
CA THR A 114 -17.45 7.26 19.26
C THR A 114 -15.93 7.25 19.17
N LEU A 115 -15.39 6.28 18.43
CA LEU A 115 -13.99 6.20 18.04
C LEU A 115 -13.80 6.70 16.62
N TYR A 116 -12.88 7.64 16.43
CA TYR A 116 -12.48 8.15 15.13
C TYR A 116 -11.17 7.48 14.72
N SER A 117 -11.10 6.90 13.53
CA SER A 117 -9.87 6.30 13.01
C SER A 117 -9.41 6.96 11.72
N LEU A 118 -8.10 7.14 11.58
CA LEU A 118 -7.45 7.65 10.37
C LEU A 118 -6.31 6.71 9.97
N TRP A 119 -6.33 6.24 8.72
CA TRP A 119 -5.20 5.56 8.09
C TRP A 119 -4.88 6.21 6.73
N ILE A 120 -3.80 6.98 6.69
CA ILE A 120 -3.44 7.80 5.53
C ILE A 120 -1.92 7.93 5.42
N GLY A 121 -1.43 8.34 4.24
CA GLY A 121 -0.02 8.67 4.00
C GLY A 121 0.60 7.89 2.86
N THR A 122 0.09 6.69 2.54
CA THR A 122 0.61 5.85 1.43
C THR A 122 0.63 6.61 0.10
N ASN A 123 -0.47 7.30 -0.19
CA ASN A 123 -0.62 8.08 -1.42
C ASN A 123 0.21 9.36 -1.41
N ASP A 124 0.48 9.93 -0.25
CA ASP A 124 1.26 11.16 -0.05
C ASP A 124 2.77 10.92 -0.19
N VAL A 125 3.26 9.79 0.32
CA VAL A 125 4.69 9.46 0.23
C VAL A 125 5.03 8.70 -1.04
N GLY A 126 4.07 8.02 -1.66
CA GLY A 126 4.29 7.11 -2.78
C GLY A 126 4.52 7.73 -4.16
N ARG A 127 4.34 6.91 -5.21
CA ARG A 127 4.44 7.33 -6.62
C ARG A 127 3.55 8.53 -6.93
N TYR A 128 4.01 9.43 -7.79
CA TYR A 128 3.32 10.67 -8.13
C TYR A 128 3.07 11.59 -6.91
N ALA A 129 3.91 11.47 -5.89
CA ALA A 129 3.93 12.35 -4.72
C ALA A 129 5.39 12.53 -4.25
N LEU A 130 5.67 12.46 -2.93
CA LEU A 130 7.01 12.77 -2.40
C LEU A 130 8.13 11.90 -2.99
N LEU A 131 7.90 10.59 -3.15
CA LEU A 131 8.92 9.66 -3.66
C LEU A 131 9.42 10.03 -5.06
N THR A 132 8.55 10.59 -5.90
CA THR A 132 8.87 10.95 -7.29
C THR A 132 8.99 12.44 -7.53
N GLY A 133 8.93 13.27 -6.48
CA GLY A 133 9.07 14.72 -6.59
C GLY A 133 7.86 15.43 -7.23
N ASN A 134 6.66 14.86 -7.12
CA ASN A 134 5.42 15.42 -7.73
C ASN A 134 4.52 16.17 -6.74
N GLN A 135 4.93 16.28 -5.47
CA GLN A 135 4.27 17.15 -4.50
C GLN A 135 4.29 18.62 -4.94
N MET A 136 3.44 19.45 -4.32
CA MET A 136 3.50 20.89 -4.52
C MET A 136 4.87 21.47 -4.10
N SER A 137 5.31 22.53 -4.79
CA SER A 137 6.64 23.10 -4.56
C SER A 137 6.86 23.48 -3.09
N GLY A 138 7.98 23.03 -2.52
CA GLY A 138 8.34 23.29 -1.13
C GLY A 138 7.66 22.37 -0.09
N VAL A 139 6.72 21.51 -0.50
CA VAL A 139 6.10 20.53 0.40
C VAL A 139 7.11 19.46 0.76
N THR A 140 7.15 19.12 2.05
CA THR A 140 8.03 18.10 2.62
C THR A 140 7.23 17.00 3.31
N LEU A 141 7.91 15.92 3.71
CA LEU A 141 7.33 14.89 4.58
C LEU A 141 6.73 15.49 5.86
N LEU A 142 7.38 16.50 6.46
CA LEU A 142 6.89 17.15 7.67
C LEU A 142 5.51 17.78 7.46
N ASP A 143 5.24 18.37 6.30
CA ASP A 143 3.95 19.02 6.00
C ASP A 143 2.84 17.97 5.85
N VAL A 144 3.14 16.84 5.21
CA VAL A 144 2.24 15.68 5.12
C VAL A 144 1.91 15.13 6.51
N ILE A 145 2.91 14.96 7.38
CA ILE A 145 2.69 14.47 8.74
C ILE A 145 1.91 15.48 9.59
N LYS A 146 2.22 16.77 9.49
CA LYS A 146 1.42 17.83 10.14
C LYS A 146 -0.03 17.81 9.67
N CYS A 147 -0.27 17.63 8.38
CA CYS A 147 -1.62 17.48 7.84
C CYS A 147 -2.33 16.29 8.51
N SER A 148 -1.73 15.10 8.42
CA SER A 148 -2.39 13.86 8.87
C SER A 148 -2.68 13.89 10.37
N THR A 149 -1.76 14.39 11.19
CA THR A 149 -1.96 14.47 12.65
C THR A 149 -2.90 15.62 13.04
N ARG A 150 -2.90 16.76 12.33
CA ARG A 150 -3.83 17.89 12.57
C ARG A 150 -5.31 17.48 12.49
N TRP A 151 -5.64 16.40 11.77
CA TRP A 151 -6.96 15.77 11.78
C TRP A 151 -7.51 15.56 13.21
N VAL A 152 -6.66 15.12 14.16
CA VAL A 152 -7.05 14.94 15.57
C VAL A 152 -7.57 16.25 16.16
N ARG A 153 -6.83 17.34 15.95
CA ARG A 153 -7.17 18.65 16.49
C ARG A 153 -8.47 19.19 15.88
N ILE A 154 -8.63 19.05 14.56
CA ILE A 154 -9.83 19.50 13.83
C ILE A 154 -11.08 18.82 14.39
N LEU A 155 -11.04 17.49 14.58
CA LEU A 155 -12.16 16.76 15.14
C LEU A 155 -12.36 17.04 16.64
N TYR A 156 -11.28 17.16 17.41
CA TYR A 156 -11.35 17.50 18.83
C TYR A 156 -12.06 18.84 19.10
N GLU A 157 -11.77 19.85 18.27
CA GLU A 157 -12.42 21.18 18.30
C GLU A 157 -13.94 21.10 18.04
N SER A 158 -14.40 20.05 17.36
CA SER A 158 -15.83 19.77 17.14
C SER A 158 -16.50 18.93 18.25
N GLY A 159 -15.73 18.50 19.26
CA GLY A 159 -16.25 17.72 20.39
C GLY A 159 -15.79 16.26 20.44
N ALA A 160 -15.14 15.72 19.40
CA ALA A 160 -14.63 14.35 19.39
C ALA A 160 -13.61 14.10 20.52
N ARG A 161 -13.60 12.90 21.10
CA ARG A 161 -12.71 12.57 22.23
C ARG A 161 -11.88 11.30 22.06
N ASN A 162 -12.28 10.32 21.25
CA ASN A 162 -11.52 9.08 21.10
C ASN A 162 -10.94 8.95 19.69
N PHE A 163 -9.61 8.84 19.58
CA PHE A 163 -8.89 8.82 18.31
C PHE A 163 -7.99 7.58 18.23
N LEU A 164 -7.98 6.93 17.07
CA LEU A 164 -7.06 5.85 16.74
C LEU A 164 -6.39 6.13 15.40
N PHE A 165 -5.18 6.66 15.45
CA PHE A 165 -4.35 6.92 14.29
C PHE A 165 -3.60 5.65 13.87
N GLN A 166 -3.60 5.31 12.59
CA GLN A 166 -2.81 4.22 12.03
C GLN A 166 -1.61 4.79 11.26
N ASN A 167 -0.41 4.33 11.59
CA ASN A 167 0.80 4.75 10.88
C ASN A 167 0.94 4.05 9.52
N MET A 168 1.84 4.55 8.67
CA MET A 168 2.09 3.95 7.37
C MET A 168 2.66 2.55 7.53
N ILE A 169 2.20 1.59 6.72
CA ILE A 169 2.78 0.23 6.68
C ILE A 169 4.25 0.27 6.23
N PRO A 170 5.03 -0.81 6.39
CA PRO A 170 6.35 -0.94 5.76
C PRO A 170 6.22 -0.97 4.23
N LEU A 171 6.03 0.18 3.61
CA LEU A 171 5.78 0.30 2.18
C LEU A 171 6.96 -0.26 1.38
N GLU A 172 8.18 -0.08 1.88
CA GLU A 172 9.43 -0.65 1.34
C GLU A 172 9.41 -2.18 1.25
N LYS A 173 8.54 -2.87 2.00
CA LYS A 173 8.36 -4.33 1.90
C LYS A 173 7.23 -4.74 0.95
N THR A 174 6.46 -3.79 0.43
CA THR A 174 5.48 -4.09 -0.62
C THR A 174 6.19 -4.32 -1.95
N VAL A 175 5.57 -5.12 -2.84
CA VAL A 175 6.10 -5.35 -4.20
C VAL A 175 6.33 -4.03 -4.94
N LEU A 176 5.46 -3.03 -4.78
CA LEU A 176 5.59 -1.76 -5.49
C LEU A 176 6.83 -0.96 -5.07
N TYR A 177 7.21 -0.98 -3.79
CA TYR A 177 8.31 -0.15 -3.28
C TYR A 177 9.54 -0.91 -2.80
N SER A 178 9.56 -2.24 -2.87
CA SER A 178 10.74 -3.03 -2.51
C SER A 178 11.84 -3.01 -3.57
N ASN A 179 13.02 -3.49 -3.18
CA ASN A 179 14.18 -3.65 -4.07
C ASN A 179 13.96 -4.73 -5.16
N ILE A 180 12.94 -5.57 -5.02
CA ILE A 180 12.51 -6.56 -6.03
C ILE A 180 11.31 -6.06 -6.88
N SER A 181 10.98 -4.77 -6.78
CA SER A 181 9.90 -4.16 -7.56
C SER A 181 10.14 -4.31 -9.06
N TYR A 182 9.06 -4.58 -9.80
CA TYR A 182 9.02 -4.70 -11.26
C TYR A 182 7.98 -3.73 -11.84
N PRO A 183 8.07 -3.36 -13.14
CA PRO A 183 7.02 -2.61 -13.82
C PRO A 183 5.65 -3.30 -13.64
N ASN A 184 4.70 -2.58 -13.07
CA ASN A 184 3.39 -3.13 -12.72
C ASN A 184 2.30 -2.10 -12.98
N ARG A 185 1.02 -2.47 -12.75
CA ARG A 185 -0.13 -1.60 -13.04
C ARG A 185 -0.07 -0.22 -12.37
N TYR A 186 0.66 -0.08 -11.27
CA TYR A 186 0.79 1.19 -10.57
C TYR A 186 1.94 2.04 -11.12
N TYR A 187 3.02 1.43 -11.60
CA TYR A 187 4.16 2.18 -12.12
C TYR A 187 4.92 1.34 -13.13
N THR A 188 4.95 1.82 -14.37
CA THR A 188 5.42 1.09 -15.56
C THR A 188 6.81 1.51 -16.02
N LEU A 189 7.35 2.61 -15.48
CA LEU A 189 8.68 3.09 -15.85
C LEU A 189 9.77 2.32 -15.11
N GLU A 190 10.91 2.18 -15.77
CA GLU A 190 12.13 1.68 -15.16
C GLU A 190 12.60 2.61 -14.03
N ARG A 191 13.18 2.02 -12.98
CA ARG A 191 13.68 2.75 -11.81
C ARG A 191 14.79 1.94 -11.14
N ASN A 192 15.65 2.63 -10.39
CA ASN A 192 16.55 1.97 -9.45
C ASN A 192 15.74 1.46 -8.25
N SER A 193 15.40 0.17 -8.24
CA SER A 193 14.57 -0.43 -7.19
C SER A 193 15.23 -0.38 -5.80
N THR A 194 16.56 -0.43 -5.73
CA THR A 194 17.31 -0.30 -4.48
C THR A 194 17.15 1.09 -3.88
N GLU A 195 17.41 2.14 -4.66
CA GLU A 195 17.24 3.53 -4.21
C GLU A 195 15.79 3.83 -3.85
N TRP A 196 14.85 3.37 -4.69
CA TRP A 196 13.41 3.51 -4.49
C TRP A 196 12.95 2.89 -3.16
N SER A 197 13.47 1.71 -2.83
CA SER A 197 13.19 1.03 -1.57
C SER A 197 13.81 1.75 -0.38
N ILE A 198 15.07 2.15 -0.47
CA ILE A 198 15.75 2.91 0.61
C ILE A 198 15.02 4.22 0.88
N PHE A 199 14.63 4.96 -0.16
CA PHE A 199 13.95 6.23 0.02
C PHE A 199 12.54 6.04 0.61
N MET A 200 11.84 4.96 0.23
CA MET A 200 10.57 4.61 0.87
C MET A 200 10.74 4.25 2.36
N THR A 201 11.82 3.56 2.74
CA THR A 201 12.16 3.29 4.15
C THR A 201 12.31 4.58 4.93
N GLU A 202 13.03 5.57 4.38
CA GLU A 202 13.21 6.88 5.02
C GLU A 202 11.89 7.63 5.19
N LEU A 203 11.05 7.66 4.14
CA LEU A 203 9.75 8.34 4.18
C LEU A 203 8.80 7.71 5.21
N THR A 204 8.70 6.38 5.23
CA THR A 204 7.80 5.67 6.16
C THR A 204 8.32 5.73 7.59
N THR A 205 9.58 5.40 7.83
CA THR A 205 10.17 5.36 9.18
C THR A 205 10.18 6.76 9.82
N THR A 206 10.64 7.77 9.08
CA THR A 206 10.65 9.15 9.58
C THR A 206 9.24 9.68 9.77
N GLY A 207 8.34 9.41 8.80
CA GLY A 207 6.95 9.87 8.87
C GLY A 207 6.20 9.28 10.06
N ASN A 208 6.41 7.99 10.34
CA ASN A 208 5.82 7.29 11.47
C ASN A 208 6.36 7.80 12.82
N ALA A 209 7.68 8.03 12.92
CA ALA A 209 8.29 8.61 14.12
C ALA A 209 7.79 10.03 14.40
N LEU A 210 7.71 10.89 13.38
CA LEU A 210 7.15 12.24 13.49
C LEU A 210 5.68 12.20 13.91
N SER A 211 4.88 11.31 13.32
CA SER A 211 3.47 11.15 13.66
C SER A 211 3.30 10.80 15.14
N LYS A 212 4.09 9.83 15.65
CA LYS A 212 4.08 9.45 17.05
C LYS A 212 4.39 10.62 17.97
N LEU A 213 5.47 11.36 17.70
CA LEU A 213 5.86 12.52 18.53
C LEU A 213 4.77 13.62 18.54
N MET A 214 4.16 13.90 17.39
CA MET A 214 3.06 14.88 17.31
C MET A 214 1.80 14.41 18.05
N LEU A 215 1.46 13.12 17.95
CA LEU A 215 0.32 12.55 18.68
C LEU A 215 0.56 12.53 20.20
N GLU A 216 1.79 12.26 20.66
CA GLU A 216 2.18 12.37 22.09
C GLU A 216 2.06 13.82 22.60
N GLN A 217 2.44 14.79 21.77
CA GLN A 217 2.24 16.20 22.06
C GLN A 217 0.74 16.55 22.16
N TYR A 218 -0.10 16.05 21.26
CA TYR A 218 -1.55 16.25 21.33
C TYR A 218 -2.18 15.58 22.54
N ALA A 219 -1.78 14.35 22.88
CA ALA A 219 -2.27 13.67 24.07
C ALA A 219 -1.98 14.47 25.36
N SER A 220 -0.86 15.20 25.38
CA SER A 220 -0.48 16.06 26.51
C SER A 220 -1.18 17.43 26.51
N SER A 221 -1.72 17.89 25.37
CA SER A 221 -2.23 19.25 25.19
C SER A 221 -3.73 19.35 24.92
N LEU A 222 -4.43 18.23 24.72
CA LEU A 222 -5.87 18.16 24.46
C LEU A 222 -6.59 17.48 25.64
N PRO A 223 -7.08 18.25 26.64
CA PRO A 223 -7.73 17.68 27.82
C PRO A 223 -8.93 16.78 27.50
N GLY A 224 -8.96 15.59 28.07
CA GLY A 224 -10.05 14.63 27.87
C GLY A 224 -10.03 13.92 26.51
N ALA A 225 -9.03 14.16 25.65
CA ALA A 225 -8.83 13.36 24.46
C ALA A 225 -8.10 12.04 24.81
N HIS A 226 -8.59 10.93 24.27
CA HIS A 226 -7.94 9.63 24.26
C HIS A 226 -7.36 9.40 22.87
N ILE A 227 -6.04 9.45 22.73
CA ILE A 227 -5.36 9.33 21.44
C ILE A 227 -4.51 8.06 21.46
N GLY A 228 -4.85 7.12 20.60
CA GLY A 228 -4.11 5.89 20.34
C GLY A 228 -3.37 5.94 19.01
N LEU A 229 -2.21 5.29 18.97
CA LEU A 229 -1.49 4.93 17.75
C LEU A 229 -1.62 3.41 17.57
N PHE A 230 -2.30 2.98 16.52
CA PHE A 230 -2.28 1.60 16.08
C PHE A 230 -1.09 1.43 15.13
N ASP A 231 -0.13 0.60 15.54
CA ASP A 231 1.13 0.42 14.83
C ASP A 231 0.98 -0.60 13.69
N SER A 232 0.28 -0.20 12.63
CA SER A 232 0.14 -0.97 11.40
C SER A 232 1.50 -1.32 10.80
N HIS A 233 2.50 -0.45 10.95
CA HIS A 233 3.86 -0.71 10.47
C HIS A 233 4.47 -1.97 11.09
N SER A 234 4.45 -2.04 12.43
CA SER A 234 5.01 -3.17 13.17
C SER A 234 4.17 -4.44 12.97
N LEU A 235 2.84 -4.33 12.97
CA LEU A 235 1.95 -5.46 12.72
C LEU A 235 2.21 -6.12 11.36
N LEU A 236 2.25 -5.33 10.28
CA LEU A 236 2.51 -5.88 8.94
C LEU A 236 3.95 -6.39 8.82
N SER A 237 4.92 -5.75 9.48
CA SER A 237 6.28 -6.29 9.54
C SER A 237 6.36 -7.65 10.23
N ASP A 238 5.57 -7.86 11.29
CA ASP A 238 5.52 -9.12 12.01
C ASP A 238 4.82 -10.21 11.19
N ILE A 239 3.71 -9.88 10.52
CA ILE A 239 3.05 -10.79 9.56
C ILE A 239 4.04 -11.23 8.47
N ILE A 240 4.86 -10.31 7.93
CA ILE A 240 5.86 -10.63 6.92
C ILE A 240 6.94 -11.58 7.48
N SER A 241 7.31 -11.41 8.75
CA SER A 241 8.39 -12.17 9.38
C SER A 241 7.93 -13.53 9.89
N ASN A 242 6.67 -13.63 10.32
CA ASN A 242 6.07 -14.79 10.98
C ASN A 242 4.73 -15.18 10.32
N PRO A 243 4.66 -15.39 8.98
CA PRO A 243 3.38 -15.43 8.28
C PRO A 243 2.49 -16.61 8.65
N SER A 244 3.06 -17.73 9.12
CA SER A 244 2.30 -18.90 9.56
C SER A 244 1.46 -18.67 10.82
N GLU A 245 1.76 -17.64 11.61
CA GLU A 245 0.98 -17.29 12.81
C GLU A 245 -0.31 -16.54 12.45
N TYR A 246 -0.34 -15.90 11.28
CA TYR A 246 -1.41 -14.98 10.86
C TYR A 246 -2.20 -15.47 9.65
N LEU A 247 -1.54 -16.12 8.69
CA LEU A 247 -2.13 -16.54 7.43
C LEU A 247 -2.56 -18.01 7.53
N ASN A 248 -3.86 -18.22 7.71
CA ASN A 248 -4.47 -19.55 7.92
C ASN A 248 -4.97 -20.23 6.63
N GLY A 249 -4.36 -19.88 5.49
CA GLY A 249 -4.68 -20.49 4.19
C GLY A 249 -4.22 -21.95 4.07
N THR A 250 -4.76 -22.68 3.10
CA THR A 250 -4.37 -24.07 2.83
C THR A 250 -3.07 -24.21 2.04
N ALA A 251 -2.63 -23.15 1.37
CA ALA A 251 -1.34 -23.09 0.68
C ALA A 251 -0.25 -22.55 1.63
N PRO A 252 1.03 -22.87 1.39
CA PRO A 252 2.13 -22.23 2.09
C PRO A 252 2.03 -20.70 2.01
N PRO A 253 2.25 -19.97 3.11
CA PRO A 253 2.12 -18.52 3.11
C PRO A 253 3.15 -17.86 2.18
N SER A 254 2.72 -16.84 1.43
CA SER A 254 3.60 -15.98 0.63
C SER A 254 3.39 -14.52 1.01
N VAL A 255 4.50 -13.79 1.18
CA VAL A 255 4.54 -12.37 1.57
C VAL A 255 5.24 -11.49 0.53
N VAL A 256 5.73 -12.09 -0.56
CA VAL A 256 6.48 -11.40 -1.64
C VAL A 256 5.78 -11.50 -2.99
N THR A 257 4.76 -12.35 -3.13
CA THR A 257 4.00 -12.53 -4.36
C THR A 257 2.55 -12.10 -4.14
N PRO A 258 2.01 -11.16 -4.94
CA PRO A 258 0.63 -10.72 -4.78
C PRO A 258 -0.34 -11.82 -5.27
N ILE A 259 -1.47 -11.98 -4.59
CA ILE A 259 -2.52 -12.95 -4.95
C ILE A 259 -3.05 -12.68 -6.38
N LYS A 260 -3.10 -11.42 -6.82
CA LYS A 260 -3.49 -11.09 -8.22
C LYS A 260 -2.24 -10.89 -9.08
N SER A 261 -1.53 -11.98 -9.40
CA SER A 261 -0.44 -11.97 -10.38
C SER A 261 -0.72 -12.95 -11.52
N CYS A 262 -0.29 -12.58 -12.72
CA CYS A 262 -0.38 -13.42 -13.91
C CYS A 262 1.04 -13.65 -14.38
N LEU A 263 1.54 -14.86 -14.20
CA LEU A 263 2.87 -15.25 -14.63
C LEU A 263 2.73 -16.00 -15.94
N PHE A 264 3.24 -15.42 -17.03
CA PHE A 264 3.43 -16.15 -18.28
C PHE A 264 4.78 -16.87 -18.21
N ASP A 265 4.72 -18.19 -18.17
CA ASP A 265 5.90 -19.03 -18.06
C ASP A 265 6.52 -19.26 -19.45
N SER A 266 7.24 -18.25 -19.93
CA SER A 266 7.97 -18.33 -21.19
C SER A 266 8.99 -19.46 -21.18
N HIS A 267 9.62 -19.74 -20.03
CA HIS A 267 10.58 -20.83 -19.91
C HIS A 267 9.93 -22.19 -20.19
N SER A 268 8.80 -22.50 -19.56
CA SER A 268 8.09 -23.75 -19.79
C SER A 268 7.51 -23.83 -21.21
N LEU A 269 7.03 -22.71 -21.77
CA LEU A 269 6.59 -22.67 -23.16
C LEU A 269 7.74 -22.99 -24.13
N PHE A 270 8.90 -22.33 -24.02
CA PHE A 270 10.04 -22.60 -24.90
C PHE A 270 10.60 -24.02 -24.68
N SER A 271 10.61 -24.51 -23.45
CA SER A 271 11.00 -25.90 -23.15
C SER A 271 10.06 -26.90 -23.82
N ASP A 272 8.76 -26.60 -23.88
CA ASP A 272 7.77 -27.44 -24.54
C ASP A 272 7.82 -27.34 -26.06
N ILE A 273 8.11 -26.15 -26.62
CA ILE A 273 8.38 -26.02 -28.07
C ILE A 273 9.62 -26.86 -28.44
N ILE A 274 10.66 -26.88 -27.61
CA ILE A 274 11.86 -27.70 -27.82
C ILE A 274 11.53 -29.20 -27.73
N SER A 275 10.71 -29.59 -26.76
CA SER A 275 10.37 -31.00 -26.51
C SER A 275 9.33 -31.56 -27.49
N ASN A 276 8.41 -30.71 -27.97
CA ASN A 276 7.26 -31.08 -28.79
C ASN A 276 7.12 -30.17 -30.03
N PRO A 277 8.17 -30.02 -30.86
CA PRO A 277 8.23 -28.94 -31.86
C PRO A 277 7.18 -29.06 -32.96
N SER A 278 6.66 -30.25 -33.24
CA SER A 278 5.60 -30.48 -34.22
C SER A 278 4.23 -29.94 -33.79
N GLU A 279 4.01 -29.66 -32.50
CA GLU A 279 2.77 -29.01 -32.03
C GLU A 279 2.75 -27.50 -32.33
N TYR A 280 3.92 -26.90 -32.58
CA TYR A 280 4.09 -25.45 -32.59
C TYR A 280 4.60 -24.91 -33.92
N LEU A 281 5.59 -25.57 -34.50
CA LEU A 281 6.27 -25.17 -35.74
C LEU A 281 5.54 -25.81 -36.91
N ASN A 282 4.96 -24.99 -37.78
CA ASN A 282 3.99 -25.39 -38.81
C ASN A 282 4.45 -25.07 -40.23
N GLY A 283 5.74 -24.91 -40.44
CA GLY A 283 6.32 -24.74 -41.76
C GLY A 283 6.32 -26.04 -42.58
N THR A 284 6.83 -25.93 -43.81
CA THR A 284 6.83 -27.04 -44.79
C THR A 284 8.01 -27.99 -44.65
N ALA A 285 9.00 -27.67 -43.81
CA ALA A 285 10.13 -28.51 -43.49
C ALA A 285 9.90 -29.23 -42.15
N PRO A 286 10.70 -30.27 -41.82
CA PRO A 286 10.69 -30.85 -40.48
C PRO A 286 10.99 -29.77 -39.41
N PRO A 287 10.30 -29.80 -38.26
CA PRO A 287 10.54 -28.84 -37.17
C PRO A 287 11.99 -28.83 -36.69
N ASN A 288 12.53 -27.63 -36.46
CA ASN A 288 13.93 -27.39 -36.13
C ASN A 288 14.05 -26.38 -34.98
N VAL A 289 14.63 -26.83 -33.86
CA VAL A 289 14.80 -26.04 -32.63
C VAL A 289 16.26 -25.75 -32.29
N VAL A 290 17.19 -26.15 -33.18
CA VAL A 290 18.63 -26.16 -32.90
C VAL A 290 19.39 -25.19 -33.80
N THR A 291 19.09 -25.18 -35.10
CA THR A 291 19.74 -24.28 -36.06
C THR A 291 18.80 -23.13 -36.43
N PRO A 292 19.28 -21.88 -36.53
CA PRO A 292 18.42 -20.75 -36.87
C PRO A 292 18.05 -20.67 -38.35
N ILE A 293 17.01 -19.90 -38.66
CA ILE A 293 16.55 -19.59 -40.02
C ILE A 293 17.70 -19.01 -40.84
N LYS A 294 18.41 -18.04 -40.28
CA LYS A 294 19.58 -17.39 -40.86
C LYS A 294 20.76 -17.77 -39.98
N SER A 295 21.54 -18.74 -40.41
CA SER A 295 22.82 -19.03 -39.79
C SER A 295 23.94 -18.55 -40.69
N CYS A 296 24.74 -17.62 -40.19
CA CYS A 296 25.90 -17.10 -40.92
C CYS A 296 27.16 -17.50 -40.16
N VAL A 297 27.91 -18.44 -40.71
CA VAL A 297 29.14 -18.92 -40.09
C VAL A 297 30.29 -18.02 -40.50
N TYR A 298 30.88 -17.35 -39.52
CA TYR A 298 32.06 -16.51 -39.69
C TYR A 298 33.32 -17.28 -39.30
N GLN A 299 34.41 -17.03 -40.02
CA GLN A 299 35.73 -17.51 -39.63
C GLN A 299 36.21 -16.80 -38.36
N LEU A 300 37.13 -17.44 -37.63
CA LEU A 300 37.70 -16.86 -36.43
C LEU A 300 38.40 -15.52 -36.76
N ASN A 301 37.92 -14.43 -36.13
CA ASN A 301 38.33 -13.02 -36.35
C ASN A 301 37.85 -12.38 -37.67
N GLU A 302 36.91 -12.99 -38.38
CA GLU A 302 36.25 -12.33 -39.51
C GLU A 302 35.45 -11.10 -39.03
N ASN A 303 35.35 -10.08 -39.88
CA ASN A 303 34.56 -8.91 -39.56
C ASN A 303 33.07 -9.28 -39.58
N VAL A 304 32.34 -8.99 -38.50
CA VAL A 304 30.89 -9.23 -38.43
C VAL A 304 30.06 -8.39 -39.41
N SER A 305 30.72 -7.45 -40.12
CA SER A 305 30.14 -6.70 -41.23
C SER A 305 30.32 -7.39 -42.59
N ASP A 306 31.15 -8.44 -42.67
CA ASP A 306 31.29 -9.27 -43.86
C ASP A 306 30.06 -10.15 -44.05
N THR A 307 29.94 -10.73 -45.25
CA THR A 307 28.74 -11.47 -45.66
C THR A 307 28.59 -12.81 -44.94
N GLY A 308 29.69 -13.40 -44.44
CA GLY A 308 29.71 -14.74 -43.84
C GLY A 308 29.27 -15.85 -44.81
N ASP A 309 29.40 -17.12 -44.40
CA ASP A 309 28.77 -18.23 -45.10
C ASP A 309 27.38 -18.46 -44.53
N CYS A 310 26.37 -17.89 -45.19
CA CYS A 310 25.00 -17.88 -44.72
C CYS A 310 24.16 -19.01 -45.33
N THR A 311 23.59 -19.84 -44.46
CA THR A 311 22.46 -20.70 -44.81
C THR A 311 21.17 -20.04 -44.36
N ILE A 312 20.22 -19.88 -45.28
CA ILE A 312 18.94 -19.24 -45.02
C ILE A 312 17.79 -20.19 -45.37
N ALA A 313 16.96 -20.52 -44.38
CA ALA A 313 15.67 -21.16 -44.60
C ALA A 313 14.72 -20.17 -45.28
N ASN A 314 14.06 -20.60 -46.37
CA ASN A 314 13.28 -19.70 -47.23
C ASN A 314 11.80 -20.05 -47.22
N GLY A 315 10.96 -19.09 -47.63
CA GLY A 315 9.53 -19.30 -47.80
C GLY A 315 8.84 -19.82 -46.54
N THR A 316 7.96 -20.80 -46.71
CA THR A 316 7.20 -21.44 -45.62
C THR A 316 8.06 -22.36 -44.75
N ASP A 317 9.27 -22.73 -45.17
CA ASP A 317 10.16 -23.56 -44.33
C ASP A 317 10.56 -22.82 -43.06
N ARG A 318 10.62 -21.48 -43.11
CA ARG A 318 10.91 -20.60 -41.97
C ARG A 318 10.00 -20.84 -40.77
N ASP A 319 8.74 -21.19 -41.02
CA ASP A 319 7.78 -21.48 -39.95
C ASP A 319 8.02 -22.86 -39.29
N SER A 320 9.04 -23.60 -39.75
CA SER A 320 9.52 -24.84 -39.14
C SER A 320 10.64 -24.58 -38.11
N TYR A 321 11.07 -23.33 -37.90
CA TYR A 321 12.25 -23.01 -37.11
C TYR A 321 11.90 -22.23 -35.84
N LEU A 322 12.58 -22.53 -34.73
CA LEU A 322 12.44 -21.79 -33.46
C LEU A 322 13.24 -20.48 -33.42
N TRP A 323 14.40 -20.44 -34.07
CA TRP A 323 15.35 -19.33 -33.98
C TRP A 323 15.48 -18.61 -35.33
N TYR A 324 15.54 -17.28 -35.31
CA TYR A 324 15.80 -16.45 -36.49
C TYR A 324 17.29 -16.40 -36.82
N ASP A 325 18.13 -16.06 -35.85
CA ASP A 325 19.59 -16.08 -35.91
C ASP A 325 20.15 -16.72 -34.64
N GLU A 326 21.46 -16.62 -34.41
CA GLU A 326 22.15 -17.23 -33.26
C GLU A 326 21.68 -16.70 -31.89
N LEU A 327 20.80 -15.70 -31.84
CA LEU A 327 20.28 -15.11 -30.60
C LEU A 327 18.75 -14.96 -30.59
N HIS A 328 18.15 -14.56 -31.70
CA HIS A 328 16.77 -14.09 -31.73
C HIS A 328 15.77 -15.22 -32.04
N PRO A 329 14.57 -15.21 -31.44
CA PRO A 329 13.49 -16.12 -31.81
C PRO A 329 13.03 -15.86 -33.26
N SER A 330 12.51 -16.90 -33.91
CA SER A 330 11.94 -16.79 -35.26
C SER A 330 10.60 -16.05 -35.25
N GLU A 331 10.17 -15.60 -36.44
CA GLU A 331 8.84 -15.03 -36.58
C GLU A 331 7.73 -16.01 -36.18
N GLN A 332 7.96 -17.30 -36.40
CA GLN A 332 7.01 -18.32 -35.98
C GLN A 332 7.01 -18.51 -34.46
N ALA A 333 8.17 -18.49 -33.81
CA ALA A 333 8.28 -18.50 -32.35
C ALA A 333 7.55 -17.30 -31.74
N ASP A 334 7.73 -16.11 -32.33
CA ASP A 334 7.01 -14.91 -31.93
C ASP A 334 5.49 -15.04 -32.12
N ARG A 335 5.03 -15.62 -33.24
CA ARG A 335 3.61 -15.92 -33.46
C ARG A 335 3.05 -16.91 -32.43
N ILE A 336 3.83 -17.92 -32.04
CA ILE A 336 3.44 -18.89 -31.01
C ILE A 336 3.33 -18.18 -29.66
N VAL A 337 4.34 -17.40 -29.25
CA VAL A 337 4.29 -16.60 -28.01
C VAL A 337 3.08 -15.68 -28.03
N ALA A 338 2.85 -14.94 -29.12
CA ALA A 338 1.70 -14.05 -29.27
C ALA A 338 0.36 -14.81 -29.19
N ARG A 339 0.26 -15.99 -29.81
CA ARG A 339 -0.93 -16.86 -29.75
C ARG A 339 -1.18 -17.36 -28.34
N GLU A 340 -0.18 -17.91 -27.67
CA GLU A 340 -0.33 -18.44 -26.31
C GLU A 340 -0.61 -17.33 -25.29
N TYR A 341 0.04 -16.18 -25.44
CA TYR A 341 -0.27 -14.98 -24.67
C TYR A 341 -1.71 -14.49 -24.91
N THR A 342 -2.17 -14.50 -26.16
CA THR A 342 -3.56 -14.17 -26.52
C THR A 342 -4.55 -15.19 -25.96
N ASN A 343 -4.25 -16.48 -26.05
CA ASN A 343 -5.09 -17.54 -25.50
C ASN A 343 -5.19 -17.42 -23.98
N ALA A 344 -4.10 -17.06 -23.30
CA ALA A 344 -4.09 -16.72 -21.89
C ALA A 344 -5.05 -15.54 -21.62
N ILE A 345 -4.85 -14.38 -22.27
CA ILE A 345 -5.70 -13.19 -22.08
C ILE A 345 -7.19 -13.52 -22.30
N LEU A 346 -7.49 -14.26 -23.37
CA LEU A 346 -8.86 -14.65 -23.73
C LEU A 346 -9.40 -15.81 -22.89
N ARG A 347 -8.65 -16.31 -21.91
CA ARG A 347 -8.99 -17.46 -21.05
C ARG A 347 -9.35 -18.72 -21.85
N LYS A 348 -8.75 -18.90 -23.02
CA LYS A 348 -8.91 -20.09 -23.88
C LYS A 348 -7.93 -21.22 -23.52
N SER A 349 -6.84 -20.88 -22.85
CA SER A 349 -5.83 -21.82 -22.36
C SER A 349 -5.13 -21.22 -21.14
N ASP A 350 -4.82 -22.04 -20.14
CA ASP A 350 -4.02 -21.69 -18.96
C ASP A 350 -2.68 -22.46 -18.90
N ARG A 351 -2.37 -23.26 -19.92
CA ARG A 351 -1.19 -24.14 -19.99
C ARG A 351 0.13 -23.43 -19.67
N TRP A 352 0.28 -22.17 -20.09
CA TRP A 352 1.51 -21.37 -19.95
C TRP A 352 1.35 -20.18 -19.04
N VAL A 353 0.20 -20.06 -18.36
CA VAL A 353 -0.08 -18.90 -17.54
C VAL A 353 -0.65 -19.34 -16.20
N THR A 354 0.02 -18.95 -15.12
CA THR A 354 -0.56 -19.14 -13.79
C THR A 354 -1.34 -17.87 -13.44
N TRP A 355 -2.66 -17.99 -13.43
CA TRP A 355 -3.54 -16.99 -12.84
C TRP A 355 -3.57 -17.21 -11.35
N LEU A 356 -2.98 -16.32 -10.57
CA LEU A 356 -3.03 -16.42 -9.11
C LEU A 356 -4.39 -15.95 -8.53
N SER A 357 -5.31 -15.49 -9.40
CA SER A 357 -6.67 -15.07 -9.05
C SER A 357 -7.71 -15.35 -10.15
#